data_AF-A0A948L640-F1
#
_entry.id   AF-A0A948L640-F1
#
_cell.length_a   1.000
_cell.length_b   1.000
_cell.length_c   1.000
_cell.angle_alpha   90.00
_cell.angle_beta   90.00
_cell.angle_gamma   90.00
#
_symmetry.space_group_name_H-M   'P 1'
#
loop_
_entity.id
_entity.type
_entity.pdbx_description
1 polymer ?
#
loop_
_entity_poly.entity_id
_entity_poly.type
_entity_poly.pdbx_seq_one_letter_code
_entity_poly.pdbx_strand_id
1 'polypeptide(L)'
;MSMSPLQDRLKAPISDGEIDRWDIKEVRLRLPRLVMSDLKLLAEAKGISVNALAAIFIDAGLVNHSRRSIDETAPWFADYLRASGRPRQYDSAKGGADPDFT
;
A
#
# COMPACT_ATOMS: atom_id res chain seq x y z
N MET A 1 -10.44 -11.31 17.37
CA MET A 1 -10.47 -10.17 16.44
C MET A 1 -10.21 -10.72 15.06
N SER A 2 -11.19 -10.66 14.14
CA SER A 2 -10.99 -11.18 12.78
C SER A 2 -10.00 -10.26 12.05
N MET A 3 -8.95 -10.83 11.48
CA MET A 3 -8.09 -10.09 10.53
C MET A 3 -8.90 -9.79 9.27
N SER A 4 -8.69 -8.62 8.65
CA SER A 4 -9.32 -8.28 7.37
C SER A 4 -8.80 -9.24 6.29
N PRO A 5 -9.65 -9.78 5.39
CA PRO A 5 -9.22 -10.62 4.27
C PRO A 5 -8.10 -9.99 3.42
N LEU A 6 -8.07 -8.65 3.31
CA LEU A 6 -7.00 -7.92 2.65
C LEU A 6 -5.64 -8.10 3.36
N GLN A 7 -5.62 -8.11 4.70
CA GLN A 7 -4.38 -8.35 5.45
C GLN A 7 -3.81 -9.74 5.19
N ASP A 8 -4.66 -10.74 5.05
CA ASP A 8 -4.20 -12.11 4.80
C ASP A 8 -3.65 -12.25 3.38
N ARG A 9 -4.27 -11.59 2.40
CA ARG A 9 -3.76 -11.55 1.02
C ARG A 9 -2.46 -10.80 0.85
N LEU A 10 -2.23 -9.76 1.66
CA LEU A 10 -0.95 -9.06 1.68
C LEU A 10 0.20 -9.95 2.16
N LYS A 11 -0.07 -11.05 2.85
CA LYS A 11 0.92 -12.04 3.31
C LYS A 11 1.10 -13.21 2.34
N ALA A 12 0.20 -13.39 1.38
CA ALA A 12 0.28 -14.46 0.39
C ALA A 12 1.44 -14.23 -0.61
N PRO A 13 1.92 -15.26 -1.32
CA PRO A 13 2.86 -15.09 -2.44
C PRO A 13 2.24 -14.22 -3.56
N ILE A 14 3.07 -13.47 -4.29
CA ILE A 14 2.60 -12.66 -5.44
C ILE A 14 2.30 -13.62 -6.58
N SER A 15 1.11 -13.54 -7.17
CA SER A 15 0.83 -14.22 -8.43
C SER A 15 1.39 -13.40 -9.59
N ASP A 16 1.97 -14.05 -10.59
CA ASP A 16 2.53 -13.43 -11.82
C ASP A 16 1.44 -12.83 -12.76
N GLY A 17 0.29 -12.43 -12.21
CA GLY A 17 -0.77 -11.78 -12.96
C GLY A 17 -0.40 -10.35 -13.33
N GLU A 18 -0.77 -9.94 -14.54
CA GLU A 18 -0.67 -8.56 -14.99
C GLU A 18 -1.57 -7.67 -14.11
N ILE A 19 -0.97 -6.69 -13.43
CA ILE A 19 -1.68 -5.79 -12.54
C ILE A 19 -2.26 -4.67 -13.40
N ASP A 20 -3.57 -4.71 -13.63
CA ASP A 20 -4.25 -3.71 -14.44
C ASP A 20 -4.34 -2.37 -13.69
N ARG A 21 -3.39 -1.47 -13.95
CA ARG A 21 -3.24 -0.18 -13.23
C ARG A 21 -4.27 0.88 -13.66
N TRP A 22 -5.05 0.62 -14.69
CA TRP A 22 -5.90 1.62 -15.34
C TRP A 22 -7.11 2.03 -14.48
N ASP A 23 -7.51 1.20 -13.51
CA ASP A 23 -8.67 1.45 -12.63
C ASP A 23 -8.28 1.95 -11.22
N ILE A 24 -7.08 2.52 -11.06
CA ILE A 24 -6.61 3.06 -9.77
C ILE A 24 -6.65 4.59 -9.79
N LYS A 25 -7.30 5.20 -8.79
CA LYS A 25 -7.21 6.64 -8.54
C LYS A 25 -6.31 6.94 -7.36
N GLU A 26 -5.32 7.79 -7.60
CA GLU A 26 -4.44 8.30 -6.55
C GLU A 26 -5.09 9.48 -5.81
N VAL A 27 -5.01 9.46 -4.48
CA VAL A 27 -5.57 10.49 -3.61
C VAL A 27 -4.48 11.04 -2.71
N ARG A 28 -4.39 12.37 -2.61
CA ARG A 28 -3.43 13.05 -1.73
C ARG A 28 -4.07 13.35 -0.38
N LEU A 29 -3.59 12.69 0.68
CA LEU A 29 -4.02 12.94 2.06
C LEU A 29 -3.04 13.90 2.75
N ARG A 30 -3.56 14.89 3.48
CA ARG A 30 -2.77 15.78 4.34
C ARG A 30 -2.98 15.36 5.79
N LEU A 31 -1.90 15.01 6.47
CA LEU A 31 -1.91 14.52 7.85
C LEU A 31 -0.86 15.28 8.69
N PRO A 32 -1.08 15.45 10.01
CA PRO A 32 -0.05 15.98 10.91
C PRO A 32 1.24 15.16 10.84
N ARG A 33 2.40 15.83 10.98
CA ARG A 33 3.71 15.16 10.89
C ARG A 33 3.87 13.99 11.86
N LEU A 34 3.43 14.16 13.11
CA LEU A 34 3.49 13.11 14.13
C LEU A 34 2.68 11.87 13.73
N VAL A 35 1.47 12.07 13.21
CA VAL A 35 0.62 10.97 12.72
C VAL A 35 1.30 10.23 11.57
N MET A 36 1.96 10.95 10.65
CA MET A 36 2.73 10.31 9.58
C MET A 36 3.92 9.50 10.09
N SER A 37 4.59 9.95 11.15
CA SER A 37 5.67 9.19 11.81
C SER A 37 5.14 7.89 12.42
N ASP A 38 4.01 7.95 13.13
CA ASP A 38 3.39 6.77 13.74
C ASP A 38 2.95 5.75 12.69
N LEU A 39 2.37 6.22 11.58
CA LEU A 39 1.99 5.37 10.45
C LEU A 39 3.20 4.68 9.81
N LYS A 40 4.34 5.37 9.71
CA LYS A 40 5.58 4.78 9.19
C LYS A 40 6.12 3.69 10.11
N LEU A 41 6.21 3.96 11.41
CA LEU A 41 6.67 2.98 12.40
C LEU A 41 5.76 1.75 12.41
N LEU A 42 4.44 1.95 12.33
CA LEU A 42 3.49 0.84 12.30
C LEU A 42 3.58 0.01 11.01
N ALA A 43 3.81 0.67 9.87
CA ALA A 43 3.99 -0.02 8.59
C ALA A 43 5.29 -0.84 8.58
N GLU A 44 6.38 -0.27 9.10
CA GLU A 44 7.67 -0.93 9.27
C GLU A 44 7.57 -2.15 10.19
N ALA A 45 6.97 -2.01 11.37
CA ALA A 45 6.74 -3.12 12.30
C ALA A 45 5.91 -4.26 11.69
N LYS A 46 5.09 -3.96 10.68
CA LYS A 46 4.28 -4.94 9.93
C LYS A 46 4.97 -5.46 8.66
N GLY A 47 6.12 -4.91 8.29
CA GLY A 47 6.81 -5.26 7.04
C GLY A 47 6.03 -4.91 5.77
N ILE A 48 5.20 -3.86 5.80
CA ILE A 48 4.37 -3.41 4.67
C ILE A 48 4.62 -1.94 4.34
N SER A 49 4.20 -1.49 3.16
CA SER A 49 4.25 -0.07 2.80
C SER A 49 3.20 0.75 3.57
N VAL A 50 3.42 2.06 3.70
CA VAL A 50 2.43 2.99 4.27
C VAL A 50 1.13 2.97 3.45
N ASN A 51 1.21 2.80 2.14
CA ASN A 51 0.03 2.66 1.27
C ASN A 51 -0.77 1.39 1.59
N ALA A 52 -0.09 0.25 1.79
CA ALA A 52 -0.74 -0.98 2.20
C ALA A 52 -1.39 -0.85 3.58
N LEU A 53 -0.72 -0.18 4.53
CA LEU A 53 -1.29 0.11 5.84
C LEU A 53 -2.52 1.02 5.74
N ALA A 54 -2.48 2.07 4.92
CA ALA A 54 -3.63 2.95 4.68
C ALA A 54 -4.80 2.19 4.04
N ALA A 55 -4.53 1.32 3.06
CA ALA A 55 -5.55 0.48 2.44
C ALA A 55 -6.23 -0.45 3.46
N ILE A 56 -5.47 -1.05 4.39
CA ILE A 56 -6.02 -1.84 5.51
C ILE A 56 -6.98 -1.02 6.38
N PHE A 57 -6.61 0.22 6.73
CA PHE A 57 -7.48 1.08 7.54
C PHE A 57 -8.74 1.50 6.79
N ILE A 58 -8.63 1.80 5.50
CA ILE A 58 -9.77 2.12 4.63
C ILE A 58 -10.70 0.91 4.52
N ASP A 59 -10.15 -0.27 4.26
CA ASP A 59 -10.89 -1.53 4.18
C ASP A 59 -11.68 -1.82 5.45
N ALA A 60 -11.02 -1.72 6.62
CA ALA A 60 -11.69 -1.86 7.91
C ALA A 60 -12.80 -0.82 8.11
N GLY A 61 -12.58 0.44 7.70
CA GLY A 61 -13.59 1.48 7.72
C GLY A 61 -14.80 1.15 6.84
N LEU A 62 -14.58 0.68 5.61
CA LEU A 62 -15.65 0.27 4.68
C LEU A 62 -16.50 -0.86 5.27
N VAL A 63 -15.85 -1.92 5.76
CA VAL A 63 -16.53 -3.08 6.36
C VAL A 63 -17.33 -2.66 7.60
N ASN A 64 -16.76 -1.83 8.47
CA ASN A 64 -17.44 -1.30 9.66
C ASN A 64 -18.68 -0.47 9.30
N HIS A 65 -18.73 0.12 8.10
CA HIS A 65 -19.87 0.87 7.58
C HIS A 65 -20.75 0.04 6.61
N SER A 66 -20.67 -1.29 6.69
CA SER A 66 -21.45 -2.22 5.86
C SER A 66 -21.28 -1.98 4.35
N ARG A 67 -20.10 -1.53 3.95
CA ARG A 67 -19.69 -1.43 2.56
C ARG A 67 -18.86 -2.65 2.18
N ARG A 68 -18.83 -2.94 0.87
CA ARG A 68 -17.94 -3.96 0.33
C ARG A 68 -16.49 -3.63 0.67
N SER A 69 -15.73 -4.64 1.02
CA SER A 69 -14.29 -4.51 1.29
C SER A 69 -13.55 -4.18 -0.02
N ILE A 70 -12.32 -3.67 0.11
CA ILE A 70 -11.42 -3.47 -1.03
C ILE A 70 -11.15 -4.82 -1.69
N ASP A 71 -10.99 -5.88 -0.89
CA ASP A 71 -10.72 -7.23 -1.40
C ASP A 71 -11.88 -7.81 -2.22
N GLU A 72 -13.12 -7.58 -1.78
CA GLU A 72 -14.33 -7.99 -2.50
C GLU A 72 -14.51 -7.20 -3.81
N THR A 73 -14.04 -5.95 -3.84
CA THR A 73 -14.22 -5.06 -4.99
C THR A 73 -13.12 -5.23 -6.02
N ALA A 74 -11.88 -5.36 -5.56
CA ALA A 74 -10.68 -5.47 -6.38
C ALA A 74 -9.70 -6.50 -5.77
N PRO A 75 -9.97 -7.81 -5.93
CA PRO A 75 -9.10 -8.89 -5.45
C PRO A 75 -7.61 -8.71 -5.81
N TRP A 76 -7.35 -8.21 -7.02
CA TRP A 76 -6.00 -7.99 -7.56
C TRP A 76 -5.24 -6.85 -6.86
N PHE A 77 -5.92 -5.99 -6.10
CA PHE A 77 -5.31 -4.80 -5.52
C PHE A 77 -4.26 -5.13 -4.45
N ALA A 78 -4.36 -6.29 -3.79
CA ALA A 78 -3.34 -6.77 -2.87
C ALA A 78 -1.98 -7.02 -3.55
N ASP A 79 -1.97 -7.49 -4.80
CA ASP A 79 -0.76 -7.64 -5.62
C ASP A 79 -0.16 -6.27 -5.97
N TYR A 80 -1.02 -5.32 -6.36
CA TYR A 80 -0.61 -3.93 -6.62
C TYR A 80 0.09 -3.31 -5.41
N LEU A 81 -0.52 -3.41 -4.22
CA LEU A 81 0.04 -2.84 -3.00
C LEU A 81 1.42 -3.43 -2.65
N ARG A 82 1.60 -4.75 -2.86
CA ARG A 82 2.89 -5.43 -2.68
C ARG A 82 3.94 -4.98 -3.68
N ALA A 83 3.57 -4.88 -4.97
CA ALA A 83 4.47 -4.40 -6.02
C ALA A 83 4.90 -2.95 -5.80
N SER A 84 3.98 -2.08 -5.34
CA SER A 84 4.27 -0.66 -5.04
C SER A 84 5.19 -0.46 -3.84
N GLY A 85 5.23 -1.43 -2.91
CA GLY A 85 6.07 -1.39 -1.71
C GLY A 85 7.48 -1.92 -1.92
N ARG A 86 7.76 -2.60 -3.04
CA ARG A 86 9.14 -2.93 -3.41
C ARG A 86 9.86 -1.63 -3.75
N PRO A 87 11.09 -1.41 -3.26
CA PRO A 87 11.94 -0.40 -3.86
C PRO A 87 11.95 -0.69 -5.36
N ARG A 88 11.58 0.28 -6.20
CA ARG A 88 12.01 0.20 -7.60
C ARG A 88 13.51 -0.02 -7.50
N GLN A 89 14.01 -1.19 -7.92
CA GLN A 89 15.36 -1.24 -8.46
C GLN A 89 15.31 -0.26 -9.63
N TYR A 90 15.62 1.01 -9.34
CA TYR A 90 16.24 1.83 -10.33
C TYR A 90 17.47 1.02 -10.70
N ASP A 91 17.48 0.48 -11.90
CA ASP A 91 18.72 0.10 -12.53
C ASP A 91 19.61 1.32 -12.42
N SER A 92 20.57 1.25 -11.49
CA SER A 92 21.71 2.15 -11.39
C SER A 92 22.60 1.92 -12.60
N ALA A 93 22.06 2.23 -13.78
CA ALA A 93 22.72 2.18 -15.07
C ALA A 93 22.28 3.40 -15.88
N LYS A 94 22.42 4.59 -15.28
CA LYS A 94 23.04 5.77 -15.88
C LYS A 94 23.01 6.93 -14.89
N GLY A 95 24.20 7.40 -14.56
CA GLY A 95 24.42 8.52 -13.67
C GLY A 95 23.69 9.78 -14.14
N GLY A 96 23.05 10.43 -13.19
CA GLY A 96 22.64 11.82 -13.23
C GLY A 96 22.68 12.28 -11.79
N ALA A 97 23.72 13.02 -11.43
CA ALA A 97 23.75 13.73 -10.17
C ALA A 97 22.52 14.66 -10.11
N ASP A 98 21.82 14.68 -8.98
CA ASP A 98 20.97 15.82 -8.66
C ASP A 98 21.35 16.30 -7.25
N PRO A 99 21.99 17.48 -7.14
CA PRO A 99 22.27 18.13 -5.88
C PRO A 99 21.01 18.90 -5.42
N ASP A 100 20.80 18.92 -4.10
CA ASP A 100 20.07 19.95 -3.33
C ASP A 100 19.06 19.35 -2.37
N PHE A 101 19.55 19.10 -1.15
CA PHE A 101 18.81 19.39 0.06
C PHE A 101 19.76 20.13 1.01
N THR A 102 19.70 21.46 0.96
CA THR A 102 20.10 22.36 2.06
C THR A 102 18.86 23.06 2.57
#